data_AF-A0A974YG16-F1
#
_entry.id   AF-A0A974YG16-F1
#
_cell.length_a   1.000
_cell.length_b   1.000
_cell.length_c   1.000
_cell.angle_alpha   90.00
_cell.angle_beta   90.00
_cell.angle_gamma   90.00
#
_symmetry.space_group_name_H-M   'P 1'
#
loop_
_entity.id
_entity.type
_entity.pdbx_description
1 polymer ?
#
loop_
_entity_poly.entity_id
_entity_poly.type
_entity_poly.pdbx_seq_one_letter_code
_entity_poly.pdbx_strand_id
1 'polypeptide(L)' 'MNTFRKTAPAKSVMFMVNYDDGRTAYLWVDNPAEAGDTRAIGLIARAQQEQGALPEGTITSIRRVR' A
#
# COMPACT_ATOMS: atom_id res chain seq x y z
N MET A 1 33.91 5.26 0.17
CA MET A 1 33.13 5.29 1.43
C MET A 1 31.66 5.36 1.06
N ASN A 2 30.98 4.22 0.93
CA ASN A 2 29.57 4.20 0.54
C ASN A 2 28.74 4.54 1.77
N THR A 3 28.28 5.79 1.84
CA THR A 3 27.34 6.24 2.87
C THR A 3 26.01 5.55 2.61
N PHE A 4 25.79 4.38 3.22
CA PHE A 4 24.46 3.80 3.37
C PHE A 4 23.65 4.76 4.24
N ARG A 5 23.01 5.75 3.60
CA ARG A 5 21.96 6.55 4.23
C ARG A 5 20.87 5.55 4.60
N LYS A 6 20.85 5.16 5.87
CA LYS A 6 19.68 4.56 6.50
C LYS A 6 18.63 5.67 6.46
N THR A 7 17.82 5.69 5.40
CA THR A 7 16.65 6.56 5.31
C THR A 7 15.91 6.35 6.62
N ALA A 8 15.74 7.42 7.42
CA ALA A 8 14.94 7.34 8.63
C ALA A 8 13.65 6.59 8.28
N PRO A 9 13.16 5.66 9.13
CA PRO A 9 11.93 4.95 8.80
C PRO A 9 10.87 6.01 8.59
N ALA A 10 10.52 6.28 7.33
CA ALA A 10 9.28 6.94 7.02
C ALA A 10 8.23 6.15 7.79
N LYS A 11 7.27 6.84 8.40
CA LYS A 11 6.19 6.20 9.14
C LYS A 11 5.26 5.52 8.12
N SER A 12 5.79 4.53 7.40
CA SER A 12 5.13 3.84 6.33
C SER A 12 4.13 2.90 6.95
N VAL A 13 2.87 3.15 6.60
CA VAL A 13 1.75 2.35 7.05
C VAL A 13 1.57 1.20 6.08
N MET A 14 1.43 0.00 6.61
CA MET A 14 1.21 -1.20 5.80
C MET A 14 -0.27 -1.51 5.74
N PHE A 15 -0.76 -1.81 4.54
CA PHE A 15 -2.12 -2.22 4.27
C PHE A 15 -2.13 -3.61 3.64
N MET A 16 -3.14 -4.38 4.01
CA MET A 16 -3.49 -5.65 3.38
C MET A 16 -4.64 -5.40 2.42
N VAL A 17 -4.47 -5.83 1.18
CA VAL A 17 -5.43 -5.69 0.08
C VAL A 17 -5.95 -7.08 -0.25
N ASN A 18 -7.23 -7.34 -0.05
CA ASN A 18 -7.86 -8.61 -0.40
C ASN A 18 -8.59 -8.49 -1.73
N TYR A 19 -8.52 -9.55 -2.51
CA TYR A 19 -9.16 -9.68 -3.80
C TYR A 19 -10.40 -10.57 -3.72
N ASP A 20 -11.24 -10.53 -4.75
CA ASP A 20 -12.44 -11.37 -4.88
C ASP A 20 -12.12 -12.84 -5.11
N ASP A 21 -11.04 -13.11 -5.83
CA ASP A 21 -10.51 -14.46 -6.09
C ASP A 21 -9.78 -15.11 -4.89
N GLY A 22 -9.79 -14.44 -3.73
CA GLY A 22 -9.17 -14.93 -2.50
C GLY A 22 -7.68 -14.65 -2.37
N ARG A 23 -7.05 -14.00 -3.35
CA ARG A 23 -5.66 -13.53 -3.21
C ARG A 23 -5.59 -12.36 -2.23
N THR A 24 -4.40 -12.17 -1.68
CA THR A 24 -4.07 -11.02 -0.82
C THR A 24 -2.74 -10.43 -1.27
N ALA A 25 -2.66 -9.11 -1.33
CA ALA A 25 -1.44 -8.36 -1.54
C ALA A 25 -1.19 -7.37 -0.40
N TYR A 26 0.02 -6.82 -0.35
CA TYR A 26 0.39 -5.82 0.63
C TYR A 26 0.80 -4.53 -0.04
N LEU A 27 0.32 -3.42 0.54
CA LEU A 27 0.60 -2.06 0.09
C LEU A 27 1.32 -1.30 1.20
N TRP A 28 2.37 -0.57 0.84
CA TRP A 28 3.10 0.33 1.71
C TRP A 28 2.75 1.77 1.37
N VAL A 29 2.37 2.56 2.36
CA VAL A 29 2.02 3.98 2.20
C VAL A 29 2.91 4.82 3.08
N ASP A 30 3.83 5.55 2.47
CA ASP A 30 4.86 6.32 3.17
C ASP A 30 4.31 7.61 3.81
N ASN A 31 3.21 8.14 3.28
CA ASN A 31 2.57 9.34 3.79
C ASN A 31 1.51 8.99 4.85
N PRO A 32 1.75 9.28 6.15
CA PRO A 32 0.81 8.93 7.21
C PRO A 32 -0.51 9.72 7.12
N ALA A 33 -0.53 10.89 6.46
CA ALA A 33 -1.76 11.65 6.24
C ALA A 33 -2.68 10.92 5.25
N GLU A 34 -2.13 10.42 4.15
CA GLU A 34 -2.86 9.58 3.18
C GLU A 34 -3.29 8.25 3.80
N ALA A 35 -2.46 7.68 4.68
CA ALA A 35 -2.79 6.47 5.41
C ALA A 35 -3.93 6.60 6.44
N GLY A 36 -4.28 7.83 6.83
CA GLY A 36 -5.45 8.11 7.65
C GLY A 36 -6.76 8.18 6.85
N ASP A 37 -6.68 8.40 5.52
CA ASP A 37 -7.83 8.56 4.66
C ASP A 37 -8.10 7.28 3.86
N THR A 38 -9.19 6.59 4.21
CA THR A 38 -9.59 5.34 3.53
C THR A 38 -9.84 5.53 2.02
N ARG A 39 -10.31 6.71 1.59
CA ARG A 39 -10.51 6.99 0.15
C ARG A 39 -9.19 7.15 -0.58
N ALA A 40 -8.24 7.86 0.02
CA ALA A 40 -6.89 7.99 -0.53
C ALA A 40 -6.23 6.63 -0.68
N ILE A 41 -6.37 5.75 0.31
CA ILE A 41 -5.85 4.38 0.24
C ILE A 41 -6.44 3.56 -0.91
N GLY A 42 -7.75 3.67 -1.16
CA GLY A 42 -8.38 3.03 -2.31
C GLY A 42 -7.81 3.50 -3.65
N LEU A 43 -7.56 4.81 -3.78
CA LEU A 43 -6.95 5.39 -4.99
C LEU A 43 -5.49 4.95 -5.18
N ILE A 44 -4.71 4.92 -4.10
CA ILE A 44 -3.31 4.46 -4.13
C ILE A 44 -3.24 2.99 -4.54
N ALA A 45 -4.09 2.14 -3.97
CA ALA A 45 -4.14 0.72 -4.32
C ALA A 45 -4.47 0.53 -5.80
N ARG A 46 -5.44 1.28 -6.33
CA ARG A 46 -5.79 1.25 -7.75
C ARG A 46 -4.63 1.74 -8.64
N ALA A 47 -4.00 2.85 -8.30
CA ALA A 47 -2.86 3.37 -9.05
C ALA A 47 -1.69 2.36 -9.09
N GLN A 48 -1.46 1.64 -7.99
CA GLN A 48 -0.45 0.57 -7.92
C GLN A 48 -0.82 -0.64 -8.78
N GLN A 49 -2.11 -0.98 -8.92
CA GLN A 49 -2.55 -2.00 -9.89
C GLN A 49 -2.29 -1.55 -11.32
N GLU A 50 -2.63 -0.30 -11.66
CA GLU A 50 -2.40 0.27 -12.99
C GLU A 50 -0.90 0.33 -13.35
N GLN A 51 -0.03 0.48 -12.36
CA GLN A 51 1.43 0.42 -12.51
C GLN A 51 2.00 -1.00 -12.51
N GLY A 52 1.16 -2.03 -12.28
CA GLY A 52 1.57 -3.43 -12.18
C GLY A 52 2.31 -3.79 -10.89
N ALA A 53 2.36 -2.88 -9.90
CA ALA A 53 2.96 -3.11 -8.60
C ALA A 53 2.06 -3.92 -7.66
N LEU A 54 0.73 -3.80 -7.83
CA LEU A 54 -0.25 -4.70 -7.24
C LEU A 54 -0.85 -5.61 -8.31
N PRO A 55 -1.20 -6.86 -7.96
CA PRO A 55 -1.91 -7.75 -8.87
C PRO A 55 -3.19 -7.12 -9.41
N GLU A 56 -3.45 -7.34 -10.70
CA GLU A 56 -4.76 -7.06 -11.27
C GLU A 56 -5.84 -7.94 -10.62
N GLY A 57 -7.05 -7.41 -10.54
CA GLY A 57 -8.21 -8.07 -9.93
C GLY A 57 -9.11 -7.11 -9.16
N THR A 58 -10.26 -7.61 -8.71
CA THR A 58 -11.23 -6.80 -7.97
C THR A 58 -10.83 -6.74 -6.50
N ILE A 59 -10.45 -5.56 -6.02
CA ILE A 59 -10.18 -5.35 -4.59
C ILE A 59 -11.50 -5.38 -3.82
N THR A 60 -11.65 -6.31 -2.88
CA THR A 60 -12.85 -6.44 -2.04
C THR A 60 -12.73 -5.68 -0.73
N SER A 61 -11.52 -5.60 -0.17
CA SER A 61 -11.27 -4.87 1.08
C SER A 61 -9.81 -4.46 1.22
N ILE A 62 -9.60 -3.34 1.90
CA ILE A 62 -8.27 -2.86 2.29
C ILE A 62 -8.28 -2.62 3.79
N ARG A 63 -7.29 -3.18 4.51
CA ARG A 63 -7.18 -3.08 5.96
C ARG A 63 -5.78 -2.62 6.36
N ARG A 64 -5.70 -1.64 7.25
CA ARG A 64 -4.44 -1.23 7.88
C ARG A 64 -3.91 -2.33 8.82
N VAL A 65 -2.63 -2.64 8.69
CA VAL A 65 -1.93 -3.66 9.48
C VAL A 65 -0.97 -3.04 10.51
N ARG A 66 -0.20 -2.01 10.13
CA ARG A 66 0.69 -1.25 11.03
C ARG A 66 0.75 0.20 10.60
#